data_AF-A0A6P0SQP4-F1
#
_entry.id   AF-A0A6P0SQP4-F1
#
_cell.length_a   1.000
_cell.length_b   1.000
_cell.length_c   1.000
_cell.angle_alpha   90.00
_cell.angle_beta   90.00
_cell.angle_gamma   90.00
#
_symmetry.space_group_name_H-M   'P 1'
#
loop_
_entity.id
_entity.type
_entity.pdbx_description
1 polymer ?
#
loop_
_entity_poly.entity_id
_entity_poly.type
_entity_poly.pdbx_seq_one_letter_code
_entity_poly.pdbx_strand_id
1 'polypeptide(L)'
;EEEFADESFDFGSGYSLRGLLAPLRILSFWKMKERARQFGESGGSKLLKQLQEAAPETVRFHLKGHSFGCIVVSAILAGKGGKGELIRPVNSLALLQGALSFWSYCSEIPVISDKKPGYFHSIIAQGRVAGPIITTQSEYDTAVGKMYPLGAGVVLSEVDFAPGQLPKYGALGTFGARGLGLDIVDLEMLPQDIAYSFEAGKVYNIESSKYICEHLPNGGLAGAHSDIYKPVVAHAVLGAAIGQ
;
A
#
# COMPACT_ATOMS: atom_id res chain seq x y z
N GLU A 1 -45.06 -20.08 -10.23
CA GLU A 1 -44.55 -21.05 -9.25
C GLU A 1 -43.32 -21.71 -9.86
N GLU A 2 -42.15 -21.33 -9.38
CA GLU A 2 -40.95 -22.16 -9.22
C GLU A 2 -39.91 -21.25 -8.54
N GLU A 3 -39.87 -21.38 -7.22
CA GLU A 3 -39.03 -20.65 -6.28
C GLU A 3 -37.73 -21.45 -6.14
N PHE A 4 -36.63 -20.95 -6.71
CA PHE A 4 -35.30 -21.53 -6.49
C PHE A 4 -34.68 -20.89 -5.25
N ALA A 5 -34.51 -21.71 -4.22
CA ALA A 5 -33.96 -21.34 -2.93
C ALA A 5 -32.53 -20.78 -3.05
N ASP A 6 -32.34 -19.58 -2.51
CA ASP A 6 -31.05 -18.96 -2.22
C ASP A 6 -30.40 -19.72 -1.05
N GLU A 7 -29.34 -20.49 -1.31
CA GLU A 7 -28.48 -21.02 -0.25
C GLU A 7 -27.60 -19.90 0.32
N SER A 8 -28.18 -19.15 1.25
CA SER A 8 -27.46 -18.29 2.17
C SER A 8 -26.56 -19.16 3.07
N PHE A 9 -25.26 -19.15 2.81
CA PHE A 9 -24.27 -19.71 3.74
C PHE A 9 -24.14 -18.82 4.98
N ASP A 10 -24.93 -19.15 5.99
CA ASP A 10 -24.85 -18.58 7.34
C ASP A 10 -23.57 -19.06 8.04
N PHE A 11 -22.63 -18.14 8.27
CA PHE A 11 -21.41 -18.38 9.04
C PHE A 11 -21.56 -17.86 10.48
N GLY A 12 -22.44 -18.49 11.23
CA GLY A 12 -22.60 -18.29 12.67
C GLY A 12 -22.27 -19.53 13.51
N SER A 13 -21.00 -19.72 13.92
CA SER A 13 -20.68 -20.31 15.25
C SER A 13 -19.18 -20.25 15.61
N GLY A 14 -18.88 -19.42 16.60
CA GLY A 14 -18.01 -19.72 17.75
C GLY A 14 -16.56 -20.17 17.53
N TYR A 15 -15.62 -19.21 17.55
CA TYR A 15 -14.22 -19.25 18.04
C TYR A 15 -13.22 -20.38 17.64
N SER A 16 -13.64 -21.61 17.36
CA SER A 16 -12.80 -22.78 17.03
C SER A 16 -12.32 -22.81 15.57
N LEU A 17 -13.21 -22.53 14.61
CA LEU A 17 -12.86 -22.45 13.18
C LEU A 17 -11.91 -21.29 12.86
N ARG A 18 -11.93 -20.22 13.68
CA ARG A 18 -11.08 -19.04 13.49
C ARG A 18 -9.61 -19.33 13.81
N GLY A 19 -9.33 -20.16 14.82
CA GLY A 19 -7.97 -20.61 15.16
C GLY A 19 -7.44 -21.63 14.17
N LEU A 20 -8.28 -22.56 13.71
CA LEU A 20 -7.90 -23.62 12.77
C LEU A 20 -7.52 -23.06 11.38
N LEU A 21 -8.21 -22.00 10.93
CA LEU A 21 -7.95 -21.36 9.63
C LEU A 21 -6.87 -20.28 9.68
N ALA A 22 -6.36 -19.91 10.86
CA ALA A 22 -5.35 -18.85 10.99
C ALA A 22 -4.08 -19.14 10.18
N PRO A 23 -3.51 -20.37 10.18
CA PRO A 23 -2.38 -20.72 9.31
C PRO A 23 -2.71 -20.60 7.82
N LEU A 24 -3.93 -21.02 7.40
CA LEU A 24 -4.37 -20.90 6.01
C LEU A 24 -4.55 -19.45 5.57
N ARG A 25 -5.01 -18.57 6.46
CA ARG A 25 -5.11 -17.13 6.21
C ARG A 25 -3.74 -16.49 6.06
N ILE A 26 -2.78 -16.86 6.90
CA ILE A 26 -1.39 -16.41 6.79
C ILE A 26 -0.75 -16.91 5.48
N LEU A 27 -0.89 -18.19 5.15
CA LEU A 27 -0.38 -18.74 3.89
C LEU A 27 -1.04 -18.08 2.66
N SER A 28 -2.35 -17.85 2.71
CA SER A 28 -3.08 -17.15 1.65
C SER A 28 -2.60 -15.71 1.51
N PHE A 29 -2.36 -15.00 2.63
CA PHE A 29 -1.78 -13.67 2.66
C PHE A 29 -0.41 -13.62 1.97
N TRP A 30 0.50 -14.54 2.32
CA TRP A 30 1.81 -14.64 1.66
C TRP A 30 1.70 -14.97 0.18
N LYS A 31 0.79 -15.88 -0.19
CA LYS A 31 0.56 -16.24 -1.59
C LYS A 31 -0.01 -15.08 -2.40
N MET A 32 -0.94 -14.29 -1.83
CA MET A 32 -1.49 -13.09 -2.47
C MET A 32 -0.44 -12.01 -2.65
N LYS A 33 0.38 -11.76 -1.61
CA LYS A 33 1.53 -10.85 -1.66
C LYS A 33 2.50 -11.22 -2.78
N GLU A 34 2.83 -12.50 -2.87
CA GLU A 34 3.72 -13.02 -3.91
C GLU A 34 3.10 -12.92 -5.32
N ARG A 35 1.81 -13.24 -5.46
CA ARG A 35 1.09 -13.08 -6.75
C ARG A 35 1.03 -11.62 -7.19
N ALA A 36 0.76 -10.69 -6.28
CA ALA A 36 0.74 -9.26 -6.56
C ALA A 36 2.10 -8.77 -7.10
N ARG A 37 3.18 -9.21 -6.45
CA ARG A 37 4.55 -8.93 -6.88
C ARG A 37 4.83 -9.53 -8.27
N GLN A 38 4.60 -10.83 -8.44
CA GLN A 38 4.84 -11.53 -9.71
C GLN A 38 4.07 -10.91 -10.87
N PHE A 39 2.78 -10.59 -10.67
CA PHE A 39 1.97 -9.95 -11.70
C PHE A 39 2.50 -8.55 -12.06
N GLY A 40 2.81 -7.73 -11.06
CA GLY A 40 3.35 -6.40 -11.30
C GLY A 40 4.68 -6.43 -12.04
N GLU A 41 5.62 -7.29 -11.62
CA GLU A 41 6.94 -7.45 -12.25
C GLU A 41 6.91 -7.99 -13.68
N SER A 42 5.81 -8.65 -14.07
CA SER A 42 5.66 -9.29 -15.36
C SER A 42 4.65 -8.55 -16.24
N GLY A 43 3.39 -9.00 -16.25
CA GLY A 43 2.34 -8.46 -17.12
C GLY A 43 2.10 -6.98 -16.91
N GLY A 44 2.09 -6.51 -15.67
CA GLY A 44 1.85 -5.10 -15.36
C GLY A 44 2.99 -4.19 -15.84
N SER A 45 4.25 -4.57 -15.59
CA SER A 45 5.43 -3.84 -16.08
C SER A 45 5.47 -3.79 -17.61
N LYS A 46 5.17 -4.93 -18.27
CA LYS A 46 5.05 -5.00 -19.73
C LYS A 46 3.92 -4.10 -20.26
N LEU A 47 2.76 -4.12 -19.62
CA LEU A 47 1.62 -3.29 -20.01
C LEU A 47 1.96 -1.80 -19.91
N LEU A 48 2.57 -1.36 -18.80
CA LEU A 48 2.98 0.03 -18.64
C LEU A 48 3.97 0.44 -19.74
N LYS A 49 4.97 -0.41 -20.02
CA LYS A 49 5.93 -0.17 -21.11
C LYS A 49 5.24 0.01 -22.46
N GLN A 50 4.33 -0.91 -22.81
CA GLN A 50 3.58 -0.84 -24.08
C GLN A 50 2.70 0.40 -24.17
N LEU A 51 2.07 0.81 -23.07
CA LEU A 51 1.27 2.05 -23.04
C LEU A 51 2.17 3.29 -23.21
N GLN A 52 3.34 3.32 -22.58
CA GLN A 52 4.29 4.43 -22.72
C GLN A 52 4.89 4.51 -24.13
N GLU A 53 5.15 3.38 -24.78
CA GLU A 53 5.63 3.30 -26.16
C GLU A 53 4.56 3.78 -27.16
N ALA A 54 3.29 3.46 -26.92
CA ALA A 54 2.18 3.82 -27.81
C ALA A 54 1.70 5.27 -27.61
N ALA A 55 1.90 5.85 -26.42
CA ALA A 55 1.39 7.16 -26.07
C ALA A 55 2.38 8.29 -26.43
N PRO A 56 1.89 9.45 -26.91
CA PRO A 56 2.71 10.65 -27.06
C PRO A 56 3.42 11.02 -25.76
N GLU A 57 4.55 11.72 -25.84
CA GLU A 57 5.34 12.17 -24.68
C GLU A 57 4.55 13.05 -23.71
N THR A 58 3.53 13.76 -24.21
CA THR A 58 2.65 14.62 -23.41
C THR A 58 1.69 13.85 -22.50
N VAL A 59 1.48 12.55 -22.73
CA VAL A 59 0.58 11.73 -21.90
C VAL A 59 1.27 11.39 -20.57
N ARG A 60 0.63 11.80 -19.47
CA ARG A 60 1.07 11.52 -18.10
C ARG A 60 0.52 10.18 -17.60
N PHE A 61 1.33 9.44 -16.86
CA PHE A 61 0.98 8.17 -16.24
C PHE A 61 0.94 8.31 -14.73
N HIS A 62 -0.17 7.94 -14.10
CA HIS A 62 -0.34 8.00 -12.64
C HIS A 62 -0.79 6.64 -12.14
N LEU A 63 -0.11 6.09 -11.14
CA LEU A 63 -0.41 4.77 -10.62
C LEU A 63 -1.00 4.87 -9.22
N LYS A 64 -2.05 4.10 -8.96
CA LYS A 64 -2.70 4.01 -7.65
C LYS A 64 -2.86 2.55 -7.26
N GLY A 65 -2.30 2.18 -6.11
CA GLY A 65 -2.51 0.91 -5.46
C GLY A 65 -3.34 1.09 -4.19
N HIS A 66 -4.15 0.09 -3.86
CA HIS A 66 -4.76 -0.06 -2.54
C HIS A 66 -4.40 -1.42 -1.96
N SER A 67 -4.10 -1.53 -0.67
CA SER A 67 -3.78 -2.81 -0.04
C SER A 67 -2.62 -3.53 -0.77
N PHE A 68 -2.78 -4.79 -1.18
CA PHE A 68 -1.82 -5.50 -2.04
C PHE A 68 -1.68 -4.90 -3.45
N GLY A 69 -2.65 -4.12 -3.92
CA GLY A 69 -2.52 -3.30 -5.11
C GLY A 69 -1.34 -2.33 -5.01
N CYS A 70 -0.95 -1.91 -3.81
CA CYS A 70 0.29 -1.15 -3.60
C CYS A 70 1.53 -1.96 -4.03
N ILE A 71 1.57 -3.26 -3.74
CA ILE A 71 2.63 -4.16 -4.21
C ILE A 71 2.58 -4.29 -5.72
N VAL A 72 1.38 -4.42 -6.30
CA VAL A 72 1.22 -4.49 -7.77
C VAL A 72 1.83 -3.26 -8.43
N VAL A 73 1.40 -2.05 -8.08
CA VAL A 73 1.91 -0.83 -8.74
C VAL A 73 3.39 -0.58 -8.47
N SER A 74 3.89 -0.93 -7.29
CA SER A 74 5.32 -0.86 -6.98
C SER A 74 6.11 -1.85 -7.83
N ALA A 75 5.63 -3.09 -7.96
CA ALA A 75 6.25 -4.12 -8.77
C ALA A 75 6.19 -3.82 -10.28
N ILE A 76 5.13 -3.16 -10.75
CA ILE A 76 5.06 -2.61 -12.12
C ILE A 76 6.24 -1.66 -12.35
N LEU A 77 6.43 -0.72 -11.43
CA LEU A 77 7.50 0.26 -11.51
C LEU A 77 8.87 -0.35 -11.35
N ALA A 78 9.09 -1.27 -10.42
CA ALA A 78 10.38 -1.93 -10.17
C ALA A 78 10.76 -2.93 -11.28
N GLY A 79 9.76 -3.55 -11.92
CA GLY A 79 9.93 -4.65 -12.87
C GLY A 79 10.66 -5.85 -12.27
N LYS A 80 10.91 -6.86 -13.09
CA LYS A 80 11.45 -8.16 -12.65
C LYS A 80 12.69 -8.02 -11.77
N GLY A 81 12.59 -8.50 -10.53
CA GLY A 81 13.67 -8.46 -9.54
C GLY A 81 14.19 -7.06 -9.18
N GLY A 82 13.37 -6.01 -9.35
CA GLY A 82 13.75 -4.63 -9.09
C GLY A 82 14.70 -4.01 -10.13
N LYS A 83 14.90 -4.70 -11.26
CA LYS A 83 15.84 -4.34 -12.34
C LYS A 83 15.15 -4.06 -13.68
N GLY A 84 13.82 -3.90 -13.68
CA GLY A 84 13.11 -3.54 -14.92
C GLY A 84 13.48 -2.15 -15.41
N GLU A 85 13.28 -1.89 -16.70
CA GLU A 85 13.46 -0.58 -17.32
C GLU A 85 12.10 0.04 -17.61
N LEU A 86 11.97 1.35 -17.33
CA LEU A 86 10.81 2.14 -17.74
C LEU A 86 11.21 3.00 -18.94
N ILE A 87 10.27 3.22 -19.87
CA ILE A 87 10.50 4.14 -21.00
C ILE A 87 10.67 5.56 -20.50
N ARG A 88 9.80 5.94 -19.54
CA ARG A 88 9.87 7.21 -18.81
C ARG A 88 9.31 7.04 -17.40
N PRO A 89 9.73 7.87 -16.42
CA PRO A 89 9.12 7.86 -15.09
C PRO A 89 7.61 8.09 -15.15
N VAL A 90 6.88 7.54 -14.18
CA VAL A 90 5.46 7.88 -14.00
C VAL A 90 5.35 9.21 -13.24
N ASN A 91 4.25 9.93 -13.43
CA ASN A 91 4.08 11.28 -12.93
C ASN A 91 3.64 11.35 -11.46
N SER A 92 2.97 10.32 -10.94
CA SER A 92 2.75 10.17 -9.51
C SER A 92 2.44 8.74 -9.11
N LEU A 93 2.63 8.43 -7.83
CA LEU A 93 2.32 7.13 -7.23
C LEU A 93 1.51 7.32 -5.95
N ALA A 94 0.31 6.75 -5.89
CA ALA A 94 -0.53 6.74 -4.70
C ALA A 94 -0.66 5.33 -4.11
N LEU A 95 -0.35 5.20 -2.82
CA LEU A 95 -0.33 3.94 -2.08
C LEU A 95 -1.34 4.00 -0.94
N LEU A 96 -2.57 3.56 -1.18
CA LEU A 96 -3.64 3.66 -0.20
C LEU A 96 -3.66 2.44 0.72
N GLN A 97 -3.58 2.65 2.03
CA GLN A 97 -3.59 1.56 3.01
C GLN A 97 -2.70 0.37 2.62
N GLY A 98 -1.42 0.67 2.40
CA GLY A 98 -0.49 -0.27 1.77
C GLY A 98 -0.19 -1.51 2.62
N ALA A 99 -0.52 -2.69 2.08
CA ALA A 99 -0.25 -4.00 2.71
C ALA A 99 1.16 -4.53 2.36
N LEU A 100 2.17 -3.68 2.54
CA LEU A 100 3.59 -3.98 2.34
C LEU A 100 4.40 -3.37 3.48
N SER A 101 5.68 -3.75 3.59
CA SER A 101 6.53 -3.24 4.66
C SER A 101 6.70 -1.74 4.53
N PHE A 102 6.63 -1.00 5.63
CA PHE A 102 7.00 0.41 5.59
C PHE A 102 8.49 0.64 5.25
N TRP A 103 9.32 -0.39 5.41
CA TRP A 103 10.72 -0.42 4.95
C TRP A 103 10.88 -0.71 3.46
N SER A 104 9.79 -0.82 2.69
CA SER A 104 9.87 -1.30 1.31
C SER A 104 10.67 -0.39 0.36
N TYR A 105 10.85 0.89 0.69
CA TYR A 105 11.46 1.89 -0.19
C TYR A 105 12.79 2.46 0.31
N CYS A 106 13.17 2.19 1.56
CA CYS A 106 14.38 2.77 2.14
C CYS A 106 15.65 2.16 1.54
N SER A 107 16.75 2.92 1.59
CA SER A 107 18.07 2.50 1.11
C SER A 107 18.68 1.41 1.99
N GLU A 108 18.31 1.35 3.27
CA GLU A 108 18.79 0.37 4.23
C GLU A 108 17.66 0.00 5.21
N ILE A 109 17.43 -1.29 5.41
CA ILE A 109 16.50 -1.78 6.42
C ILE A 109 17.26 -1.90 7.76
N PRO A 110 16.97 -1.06 8.77
CA PRO A 110 17.83 -0.97 9.97
C PRO A 110 17.74 -2.18 10.90
N VAL A 111 16.69 -3.00 10.75
CA VAL A 111 16.37 -4.09 11.68
C VAL A 111 16.88 -5.47 11.25
N ILE A 112 17.65 -5.52 10.16
CA ILE A 112 18.30 -6.73 9.65
C ILE A 112 19.81 -6.51 9.59
N SER A 113 20.58 -7.59 9.84
CA SER A 113 22.02 -7.51 10.04
C SER A 113 22.81 -7.06 8.81
N ASP A 114 22.32 -7.39 7.61
CA ASP A 114 22.95 -7.04 6.33
C ASP A 114 22.58 -5.64 5.82
N LYS A 115 21.67 -4.93 6.51
CA LYS A 115 21.17 -3.58 6.16
C LYS A 115 20.79 -3.40 4.68
N LYS A 116 20.38 -4.48 4.00
CA LYS A 116 20.06 -4.40 2.58
C LYS A 116 18.92 -3.40 2.30
N PRO A 117 18.83 -2.85 1.07
CA PRO A 117 17.73 -1.97 0.70
C PRO A 117 16.36 -2.64 0.76
N GLY A 118 15.34 -1.80 0.92
CA GLY A 118 13.96 -2.17 0.70
C GLY A 118 13.74 -2.74 -0.70
N TYR A 119 12.82 -3.70 -0.82
CA TYR A 119 12.61 -4.42 -2.09
C TYR A 119 12.28 -3.50 -3.28
N PHE A 120 11.59 -2.39 -3.03
CA PHE A 120 11.18 -1.40 -4.01
C PHE A 120 12.04 -0.13 -3.99
N HIS A 121 13.20 -0.15 -3.31
CA HIS A 121 14.10 1.00 -3.23
C HIS A 121 14.56 1.50 -4.61
N SER A 122 14.65 0.61 -5.61
CA SER A 122 15.02 1.00 -6.98
C SER A 122 14.05 2.01 -7.61
N ILE A 123 12.80 2.12 -7.11
CA ILE A 123 11.85 3.16 -7.54
C ILE A 123 12.38 4.54 -7.16
N ILE A 124 12.92 4.68 -5.95
CA ILE A 124 13.49 5.93 -5.44
C ILE A 124 14.87 6.16 -6.06
N ALA A 125 15.77 5.18 -5.96
CA ALA A 125 17.16 5.30 -6.40
C ALA A 125 17.32 5.61 -7.90
N GLN A 126 16.33 5.27 -8.72
CA GLN A 126 16.37 5.47 -10.16
C GLN A 126 15.32 6.50 -10.64
N GLY A 127 14.68 7.24 -9.73
CA GLY A 127 13.72 8.28 -10.09
C GLY A 127 12.55 7.77 -10.95
N ARG A 128 12.01 6.58 -10.64
CA ARG A 128 10.94 5.94 -11.45
C ARG A 128 9.60 6.64 -11.31
N VAL A 129 9.47 7.54 -10.34
CA VAL A 129 8.36 8.48 -10.19
C VAL A 129 8.95 9.89 -10.31
N ALA A 130 8.54 10.64 -11.32
CA ALA A 130 8.98 12.02 -11.51
C ALA A 130 8.36 12.98 -10.49
N GLY A 131 7.10 12.71 -10.09
CA GLY A 131 6.38 13.54 -9.13
C GLY A 131 6.31 12.96 -7.72
N PRO A 132 5.26 13.31 -6.94
CA PRO A 132 5.16 12.87 -5.56
C PRO A 132 4.78 11.39 -5.47
N ILE A 133 5.26 10.76 -4.41
CA ILE A 133 4.72 9.50 -3.91
C ILE A 133 3.88 9.83 -2.69
N ILE A 134 2.61 9.43 -2.67
CA ILE A 134 1.75 9.59 -1.49
C ILE A 134 1.38 8.22 -0.92
N THR A 135 1.32 8.11 0.39
CA THR A 135 0.75 6.97 1.10
C THR A 135 -0.23 7.45 2.17
N THR A 136 -1.27 6.67 2.42
CA THR A 136 -2.21 6.94 3.52
C THR A 136 -1.96 6.00 4.69
N GLN A 137 -2.31 6.49 5.88
CA GLN A 137 -2.28 5.73 7.13
C GLN A 137 -3.62 5.90 7.85
N SER A 138 -4.05 4.87 8.58
CA SER A 138 -5.11 5.00 9.58
C SER A 138 -4.95 4.00 10.72
N GLU A 139 -5.15 4.46 11.95
CA GLU A 139 -5.21 3.61 13.14
C GLU A 139 -6.42 2.65 13.12
N TYR A 140 -7.48 3.01 12.39
CA TYR A 140 -8.70 2.22 12.25
C TYR A 140 -8.57 1.12 11.19
N ASP A 141 -7.48 1.11 10.41
CA ASP A 141 -7.16 0.01 9.51
C ASP A 141 -6.58 -1.18 10.29
N THR A 142 -7.46 -2.04 10.78
CA THR A 142 -7.06 -3.24 11.52
C THR A 142 -6.49 -4.34 10.62
N ALA A 143 -6.73 -4.29 9.30
CA ALA A 143 -6.14 -5.27 8.39
C ALA A 143 -4.62 -5.14 8.34
N VAL A 144 -4.13 -3.93 8.10
CA VAL A 144 -2.69 -3.68 8.03
C VAL A 144 -2.10 -3.34 9.40
N GLY A 145 -2.89 -2.81 10.33
CA GLY A 145 -2.44 -2.51 11.70
C GLY A 145 -2.34 -3.72 12.63
N LYS A 146 -3.22 -4.73 12.48
CA LYS A 146 -3.26 -5.90 13.39
C LYS A 146 -3.00 -7.22 12.68
N MET A 147 -3.55 -7.44 11.49
CA MET A 147 -3.36 -8.72 10.78
C MET A 147 -2.00 -8.82 10.07
N TYR A 148 -1.44 -7.71 9.60
CA TYR A 148 -0.12 -7.70 8.97
C TYR A 148 1.03 -8.10 9.93
N PRO A 149 1.13 -7.57 11.17
CA PRO A 149 2.11 -8.05 12.13
C PRO A 149 2.01 -9.55 12.40
N LEU A 150 0.78 -10.07 12.58
CA LEU A 150 0.53 -11.51 12.76
C LEU A 150 1.01 -12.33 11.55
N GLY A 151 0.70 -11.89 10.34
CA GLY A 151 1.14 -12.54 9.10
C GLY A 151 2.64 -12.47 8.87
N ALA A 152 3.31 -11.43 9.38
CA ALA A 152 4.76 -11.28 9.37
C ALA A 152 5.49 -12.12 10.44
N GLY A 153 4.74 -12.85 11.28
CA GLY A 153 5.28 -13.69 12.35
C GLY A 153 5.58 -12.94 13.65
N VAL A 154 4.96 -11.77 13.86
CA VAL A 154 5.08 -10.97 15.10
C VAL A 154 3.91 -11.28 16.03
N VAL A 155 4.20 -11.53 17.31
CA VAL A 155 3.15 -11.61 18.34
C VAL A 155 2.60 -10.20 18.58
N LEU A 156 1.29 -9.99 18.58
CA LEU A 156 0.68 -8.65 18.74
C LEU A 156 1.15 -7.89 19.99
N SER A 157 1.58 -8.60 21.05
CA SER A 157 2.16 -8.01 22.27
C SER A 157 3.58 -7.46 22.10
N GLU A 158 4.25 -7.77 20.99
CA GLU A 158 5.57 -7.25 20.62
C GLU A 158 5.48 -6.05 19.64
N VAL A 159 4.27 -5.69 19.20
CA VAL A 159 4.04 -4.47 18.42
C VAL A 159 3.92 -3.32 19.42
N ASP A 160 5.06 -2.71 19.74
CA ASP A 160 5.08 -1.51 20.56
C ASP A 160 4.59 -0.32 19.74
N PHE A 161 3.46 0.26 20.15
CA PHE A 161 2.90 1.50 19.59
C PHE A 161 3.38 2.73 20.37
N ALA A 162 4.45 2.61 21.16
CA ALA A 162 5.07 3.74 21.84
C ALA A 162 5.43 4.86 20.85
N PRO A 163 5.01 6.12 21.12
CA PRO A 163 5.38 7.26 20.29
C PRO A 163 6.89 7.36 20.12
N GLY A 164 7.36 7.36 18.86
CA GLY A 164 8.77 7.57 18.53
C GLY A 164 9.63 6.30 18.35
N GLN A 165 9.09 5.09 18.54
CA GLN A 165 9.77 3.84 18.17
C GLN A 165 8.99 3.06 17.12
N LEU A 166 9.65 2.77 15.99
CA LEU A 166 9.07 1.97 14.92
C LEU A 166 9.24 0.47 15.24
N PRO A 167 8.21 -0.36 15.08
CA PRO A 167 8.34 -1.80 15.29
C PRO A 167 9.27 -2.42 14.25
N LYS A 168 9.81 -3.61 14.55
CA LYS A 168 10.65 -4.35 13.60
C LYS A 168 9.94 -4.61 12.27
N TYR A 169 8.66 -4.97 12.36
CA TYR A 169 7.80 -5.20 11.21
C TYR A 169 6.52 -4.39 11.36
N GLY A 170 6.10 -3.75 10.28
CA GLY A 170 4.80 -3.11 10.19
C GLY A 170 4.46 -2.74 8.77
N ALA A 171 3.21 -2.34 8.56
CA ALA A 171 2.68 -2.04 7.25
C ALA A 171 2.81 -0.56 6.91
N LEU A 172 2.95 -0.29 5.61
CA LEU A 172 2.92 1.07 5.05
C LEU A 172 1.62 1.79 5.42
N GLY A 173 0.48 1.10 5.36
CA GLY A 173 -0.84 1.65 5.74
C GLY A 173 -1.03 1.96 7.23
N THR A 174 -0.05 1.64 8.07
CA THR A 174 -0.09 1.95 9.51
C THR A 174 0.93 3.00 9.89
N PHE A 175 2.14 2.93 9.30
CA PHE A 175 3.27 3.76 9.72
C PHE A 175 3.78 4.69 8.63
N GLY A 176 3.27 4.59 7.40
CA GLY A 176 3.81 5.31 6.24
C GLY A 176 5.11 4.72 5.76
N ALA A 177 5.73 5.31 4.74
CA ALA A 177 7.08 4.92 4.34
C ALA A 177 8.08 5.43 5.38
N ARG A 178 9.08 4.60 5.73
CA ARG A 178 10.11 4.96 6.71
C ARG A 178 11.48 4.45 6.26
N GLY A 179 12.52 5.03 6.85
CA GLY A 179 13.92 4.63 6.69
C GLY A 179 14.74 5.60 5.87
N LEU A 180 16.05 5.35 5.82
CA LEU A 180 17.02 6.21 5.14
C LEU A 180 16.79 6.24 3.62
N GLY A 181 17.26 7.30 2.97
CA GLY A 181 17.19 7.46 1.52
C GLY A 181 15.82 7.90 0.99
N LEU A 182 14.92 8.33 1.88
CA LEU A 182 13.60 8.88 1.54
C LEU A 182 13.51 10.33 2.01
N ASP A 183 13.03 11.23 1.15
CA ASP A 183 12.61 12.58 1.55
C ASP A 183 11.15 12.52 1.99
N ILE A 184 10.93 12.31 3.29
CA ILE A 184 9.61 12.04 3.86
C ILE A 184 8.99 13.33 4.39
N VAL A 185 7.72 13.54 4.08
CA VAL A 185 6.88 14.57 4.68
C VAL A 185 5.66 13.90 5.30
N ASP A 186 5.53 13.97 6.63
CA ASP A 186 4.32 13.57 7.34
C ASP A 186 3.34 14.74 7.39
N LEU A 187 2.07 14.50 7.05
CA LEU A 187 1.00 15.51 7.12
C LEU A 187 -0.35 14.87 7.38
N GLU A 188 -1.31 15.66 7.86
CA GLU A 188 -2.70 15.22 8.00
C GLU A 188 -3.45 15.31 6.67
N MET A 189 -4.35 14.35 6.43
CA MET A 189 -5.28 14.42 5.31
C MET A 189 -6.07 15.72 5.35
N LEU A 190 -5.97 16.50 4.29
CA LEU A 190 -6.66 17.76 4.16
C LEU A 190 -8.12 17.56 3.70
N PRO A 191 -9.04 18.43 4.15
CA PRO A 191 -10.36 18.56 3.56
C PRO A 191 -10.33 18.74 2.03
N GLN A 192 -11.41 18.37 1.34
CA GLN A 192 -11.49 18.37 -0.13
C GLN A 192 -11.39 19.76 -0.78
N ASP A 193 -11.58 20.83 -0.01
CA ASP A 193 -11.53 22.23 -0.43
C ASP A 193 -10.15 22.87 -0.22
N ILE A 194 -9.20 22.16 0.39
CA ILE A 194 -7.84 22.65 0.63
C ILE A 194 -6.86 21.96 -0.33
N ALA A 195 -6.17 22.74 -1.16
CA ALA A 195 -5.20 22.20 -2.10
C ALA A 195 -3.96 21.64 -1.39
N TYR A 196 -3.43 20.52 -1.90
CA TYR A 196 -2.13 20.00 -1.50
C TYR A 196 -1.01 20.69 -2.28
N SER A 197 0.12 20.94 -1.61
CA SER A 197 1.36 21.43 -2.22
C SER A 197 2.39 20.31 -2.31
N PHE A 198 2.05 19.24 -3.05
CA PHE A 198 2.96 18.12 -3.22
C PHE A 198 4.11 18.46 -4.18
N GLU A 199 5.32 18.09 -3.81
CA GLU A 199 6.54 18.35 -4.56
C GLU A 199 7.09 17.06 -5.20
N ALA A 200 7.78 17.22 -6.32
CA ALA A 200 8.48 16.14 -7.00
C ALA A 200 9.55 15.50 -6.09
N GLY A 201 9.70 14.18 -6.16
CA GLY A 201 10.74 13.44 -5.44
C GLY A 201 10.49 13.21 -3.94
N LYS A 202 9.42 13.79 -3.38
CA LYS A 202 9.04 13.59 -1.97
C LYS A 202 8.07 12.42 -1.78
N VAL A 203 8.15 11.83 -0.59
CA VAL A 203 7.24 10.77 -0.11
C VAL A 203 6.36 11.33 1.00
N TYR A 204 5.07 11.52 0.70
CA TYR A 204 4.10 12.05 1.63
C TYR A 204 3.38 10.94 2.37
N ASN A 205 3.54 10.95 3.69
CA ASN A 205 2.84 10.10 4.62
C ASN A 205 1.61 10.86 5.13
N ILE A 206 0.45 10.56 4.54
CA ILE A 206 -0.82 11.25 4.82
C ILE A 206 -1.55 10.51 5.93
N GLU A 207 -1.55 11.10 7.12
CA GLU A 207 -2.30 10.55 8.25
C GLU A 207 -3.80 10.82 8.05
N SER A 208 -4.58 9.74 7.96
CA SER A 208 -5.93 9.77 7.42
C SER A 208 -6.99 9.22 8.38
N SER A 209 -6.66 8.95 9.65
CA SER A 209 -7.60 8.36 10.62
C SER A 209 -8.85 9.19 10.85
N LYS A 210 -8.81 10.51 10.62
CA LYS A 210 -10.00 11.37 10.67
C LYS A 210 -11.06 10.97 9.63
N TYR A 211 -10.63 10.47 8.47
CA TYR A 211 -11.51 10.22 7.33
C TYR A 211 -11.61 8.75 6.94
N ILE A 212 -10.56 7.95 7.16
CA ILE A 212 -10.55 6.51 6.93
C ILE A 212 -10.75 5.84 8.30
N CYS A 213 -11.99 5.77 8.75
CA CYS A 213 -12.36 5.36 10.11
C CYS A 213 -13.60 4.49 10.20
N GLU A 214 -14.34 4.33 9.09
CA GLU A 214 -15.60 3.59 9.10
C GLU A 214 -15.36 2.10 8.91
N HIS A 215 -15.99 1.31 9.78
CA HIS A 215 -16.13 -0.13 9.59
C HIS A 215 -17.23 -0.39 8.57
N LEU A 216 -16.86 -0.78 7.35
CA LEU A 216 -17.85 -1.09 6.32
C LEU A 216 -18.66 -2.36 6.69
N PRO A 217 -19.97 -2.44 6.36
CA PRO A 217 -20.85 -3.55 6.76
C PRO A 217 -20.36 -4.96 6.40
N ASN A 218 -19.56 -5.09 5.32
CA ASN A 218 -18.94 -6.33 4.87
C ASN A 218 -17.41 -6.37 5.09
N GLY A 219 -16.87 -5.43 5.87
CA GLY A 219 -15.43 -5.29 6.10
C GLY A 219 -14.84 -6.32 7.06
N GLY A 220 -15.68 -7.04 7.82
CA GLY A 220 -15.24 -8.04 8.78
C GLY A 220 -14.16 -7.51 9.73
N LEU A 221 -13.07 -8.26 9.90
CA LEU A 221 -11.93 -7.88 10.76
C LEU A 221 -10.98 -6.87 10.09
N ALA A 222 -11.30 -6.36 8.90
CA ALA A 222 -10.41 -5.48 8.15
C ALA A 222 -10.47 -4.02 8.62
N GLY A 223 -11.41 -3.64 9.48
CA GLY A 223 -11.42 -2.27 9.98
C GLY A 223 -11.88 -1.28 8.92
N ALA A 224 -11.27 -0.11 8.94
CA ALA A 224 -11.38 0.93 7.91
C ALA A 224 -10.51 0.65 6.66
N HIS A 225 -9.95 -0.55 6.48
CA HIS A 225 -9.03 -0.85 5.38
C HIS A 225 -9.59 -0.52 3.99
N SER A 226 -10.88 -0.76 3.78
CA SER A 226 -11.57 -0.50 2.52
C SER A 226 -12.33 0.83 2.51
N ASP A 227 -12.26 1.61 3.58
CA ASP A 227 -12.91 2.92 3.74
C ASP A 227 -12.12 4.03 3.01
N ILE A 228 -11.74 3.75 1.76
CA ILE A 228 -10.91 4.63 0.93
C ILE A 228 -11.71 5.27 -0.20
N TYR A 229 -12.98 4.89 -0.37
CA TYR A 229 -13.87 5.44 -1.40
C TYR A 229 -14.54 6.72 -0.88
N LYS A 230 -13.73 7.75 -0.66
CA LYS A 230 -14.15 9.03 -0.08
C LYS A 230 -13.63 10.21 -0.92
N PRO A 231 -14.40 11.30 -1.06
CA PRO A 231 -13.96 12.49 -1.79
C PRO A 231 -12.61 13.04 -1.34
N VAL A 232 -12.33 13.06 -0.04
CA VAL A 232 -11.05 13.52 0.54
C VAL A 232 -9.86 12.64 0.14
N VAL A 233 -10.06 11.33 -0.01
CA VAL A 233 -9.01 10.41 -0.47
C VAL A 233 -8.78 10.61 -1.98
N ALA A 234 -9.86 10.75 -2.75
CA ALA A 234 -9.77 11.06 -4.18
C ALA A 234 -9.07 12.41 -4.42
N HIS A 235 -9.35 13.41 -3.58
CA HIS A 235 -8.70 14.72 -3.62
C HIS A 235 -7.20 14.64 -3.39
N ALA A 236 -6.73 13.85 -2.42
CA ALA A 236 -5.29 13.62 -2.22
C ALA A 236 -4.63 12.97 -3.44
N VAL A 237 -5.25 11.92 -4.01
CA VAL A 237 -4.76 11.24 -5.21
C VAL A 237 -4.72 12.18 -6.41
N LEU A 238 -5.75 12.99 -6.60
CA LEU A 238 -5.83 13.97 -7.69
C LEU A 238 -4.83 15.10 -7.50
N GLY A 239 -4.64 15.59 -6.26
CA GLY A 239 -3.62 16.57 -5.93
C GLY A 239 -2.22 16.09 -6.30
N ALA A 240 -1.91 14.82 -6.02
CA ALA A 240 -0.64 14.22 -6.43
C ALA A 240 -0.50 14.09 -7.96
N ALA A 241 -1.60 13.90 -8.68
CA ALA A 241 -1.61 13.79 -10.14
C ALA A 241 -1.56 15.15 -10.86
N ILE A 242 -2.12 16.21 -10.28
CA ILE A 242 -2.21 17.54 -10.90
C ILE A 242 -1.05 18.45 -10.50
N GLY A 243 -0.50 18.32 -9.29
CA GLY A 243 0.54 19.22 -8.73
C GLY A 243 1.94 19.14 -9.37
N GLN A 244 2.01 18.81 -10.67
CA GLN A 244 3.22 18.52 -11.45
C GLN A 244 3.06 19.04 -12.88
#